data_AF-A0A3A4T1A7-F1
#
_entry.id   AF-A0A3A4T1A7-F1
#
_cell.length_a   1.000
_cell.length_b   1.000
_cell.length_c   1.000
_cell.angle_alpha   90.00
_cell.angle_beta   90.00
_cell.angle_gamma   90.00
#
_symmetry.space_group_name_H-M   'P 1'
#
loop_
_entity.id
_entity.type
_entity.pdbx_description
1 polymer ?
#
loop_
_entity_poly.entity_id
_entity_poly.type
_entity_poly.pdbx_seq_one_letter_code
_entity_poly.pdbx_strand_id
1 'polypeptide(L)'
;MNPAEWDWQTGKKTVADAGKWRNIFAHVDALYVSPDGETLAAVVQTEDLLFSVCENGRIWESRFDKISCLRFSPDNRAVALVSKEGLWTVAASGNLWANTYEFVWNLHFSAAGKSVIVAAVYQGRYLAVSDGVPWSDGFFSLSHLTVSPDGRSVAAVVQTVPLAAGDLAAFQKGCYTAAVNGRPWDMNFLNVWEMRFSPDGRRLAAQVRSTLYDYTIAVDGQPWAVHFASVWRPRFHPADGSVTAPVRVAGLWTLARDGEIFWDKRFVQLWHHQYTPDGRHIAAIVAPKFGVWTVAVDGRPWALTFNELVTDLAISPDGNRVACVGKTDGRWHVAVDGKPWDGDYDMVWPPVFSPDSRHVAAKVEKNGRFTIVVDGRPLKFEFQKAWEPVFSPDSDKILVKGMDDVNGIYTRRVVALPELSV
;
A
#
# COMPACT_ATOMS: atom_id res chain seq x y z
N MET A 1 -10.60 11.49 8.08
CA MET A 1 -11.97 12.00 7.94
C MET A 1 -12.84 10.81 7.60
N ASN A 2 -14.03 10.71 8.20
CA ASN A 2 -14.93 9.60 7.90
C ASN A 2 -15.53 9.82 6.51
N PRO A 3 -15.51 8.86 5.57
CA PRO A 3 -16.16 9.02 4.27
C PRO A 3 -17.65 9.41 4.36
N ALA A 4 -18.31 9.15 5.49
CA ALA A 4 -19.68 9.61 5.76
C ALA A 4 -19.84 11.14 5.88
N GLU A 5 -18.74 11.86 6.11
CA GLU A 5 -18.74 13.33 6.22
C GLU A 5 -18.43 14.03 4.88
N TRP A 6 -18.13 13.26 3.83
CA TRP A 6 -17.82 13.83 2.52
C TRP A 6 -19.10 14.35 1.85
N ASP A 7 -18.94 15.31 0.94
CA ASP A 7 -20.02 15.75 0.08
C ASP A 7 -20.38 14.64 -0.92
N TRP A 8 -21.56 14.03 -0.78
CA TRP A 8 -22.07 13.00 -1.69
C TRP A 8 -23.18 13.51 -2.61
N GLN A 9 -23.31 14.83 -2.79
CA GLN A 9 -24.27 15.39 -3.73
C GLN A 9 -23.93 14.95 -5.16
N THR A 10 -24.90 14.31 -5.82
CA THR A 10 -24.75 13.82 -7.20
C THR A 10 -24.48 14.96 -8.18
N GLY A 11 -23.64 14.68 -9.19
CA GLY A 11 -23.31 15.62 -10.25
C GLY A 11 -21.82 15.87 -10.40
N LYS A 12 -21.47 16.77 -11.33
CA LYS A 12 -20.09 17.19 -11.61
C LYS A 12 -19.79 18.47 -10.85
N LYS A 13 -18.66 18.48 -10.13
CA LYS A 13 -18.10 19.66 -9.46
C LYS A 13 -16.69 19.95 -10.00
N THR A 14 -16.46 21.18 -10.40
CA THR A 14 -15.13 21.69 -10.72
C THR A 14 -14.42 22.08 -9.43
N VAL A 15 -13.23 21.56 -9.20
CA VAL A 15 -12.48 21.75 -7.94
C VAL A 15 -11.28 22.67 -8.14
N ALA A 16 -10.49 22.42 -9.19
CA ALA A 16 -9.29 23.21 -9.47
C ALA A 16 -9.00 23.29 -10.97
N ASP A 17 -8.35 24.37 -11.37
CA ASP A 17 -7.84 24.58 -12.73
C ASP A 17 -6.31 24.49 -12.71
N ALA A 18 -5.79 23.30 -12.99
CA ALA A 18 -4.34 23.03 -12.98
C ALA A 18 -3.63 23.69 -14.17
N GLY A 19 -4.37 24.09 -15.21
CA GLY A 19 -3.82 24.78 -16.38
C GLY A 19 -3.30 26.16 -16.01
N LYS A 20 -4.01 26.85 -15.12
CA LYS A 20 -3.56 28.15 -14.58
C LYS A 20 -2.23 28.05 -13.83
N TRP A 21 -1.96 26.93 -13.16
CA TRP A 21 -0.74 26.79 -12.35
C TRP A 21 0.52 26.82 -13.20
N ARG A 22 0.50 26.26 -14.41
CA ARG A 22 1.64 26.29 -15.33
C ARG A 22 1.91 27.65 -15.97
N ASN A 23 0.93 28.55 -15.94
CA ASN A 23 1.12 29.93 -16.36
C ASN A 23 1.72 30.79 -15.24
N ILE A 24 1.71 30.30 -13.99
CA ILE A 24 2.17 31.01 -12.80
C ILE A 24 3.55 30.47 -12.36
N PHE A 25 3.70 29.15 -12.35
CA PHE A 25 4.89 28.48 -11.83
C PHE A 25 5.73 27.92 -12.97
N ALA A 26 7.05 28.13 -12.90
CA ALA A 26 8.02 27.63 -13.87
C ALA A 26 8.02 26.09 -13.95
N HIS A 27 7.73 25.42 -12.82
CA HIS A 27 7.65 23.97 -12.73
C HIS A 27 6.46 23.55 -11.87
N VAL A 28 5.77 22.50 -12.32
CA VAL A 28 4.65 21.86 -11.61
C VAL A 28 4.84 20.35 -11.74
N ASP A 29 5.03 19.68 -10.61
CA ASP A 29 5.20 18.23 -10.53
C ASP A 29 3.90 17.47 -10.84
N ALA A 30 3.94 16.14 -10.65
CA ALA A 30 2.76 15.29 -10.69
C ALA A 30 1.64 15.82 -9.76
N LEU A 31 0.40 15.63 -10.21
CA LEU A 31 -0.80 16.06 -9.50
C LEU A 31 -1.25 14.97 -8.53
N TYR A 32 -1.63 15.39 -7.33
CA TYR A 32 -2.13 14.54 -6.26
C TYR A 32 -3.54 14.97 -5.89
N VAL A 33 -4.40 14.00 -5.58
CA VAL A 33 -5.81 14.26 -5.26
C VAL A 33 -6.14 13.67 -3.90
N SER A 34 -6.80 14.48 -3.07
CA SER A 34 -7.35 14.07 -1.78
C SER A 34 -8.34 12.92 -1.90
N PRO A 35 -8.46 12.04 -0.89
CA PRO A 35 -9.45 10.98 -0.87
C PRO A 35 -10.88 11.44 -1.20
N ASP A 36 -11.36 12.52 -0.56
CA ASP A 36 -12.68 13.14 -0.80
C ASP A 36 -12.83 13.85 -2.16
N GLY A 37 -11.72 14.06 -2.86
CA GLY A 37 -11.66 14.70 -4.16
C GLY A 37 -11.82 16.22 -4.12
N GLU A 38 -11.81 16.86 -2.96
CA GLU A 38 -12.00 18.31 -2.78
C GLU A 38 -10.73 19.14 -2.93
N THR A 39 -9.57 18.48 -2.92
CA THR A 39 -8.26 19.11 -3.04
C THR A 39 -7.42 18.43 -4.10
N LEU A 40 -6.97 19.23 -5.07
CA LEU A 40 -5.86 18.94 -5.97
C LEU A 40 -4.60 19.60 -5.40
N ALA A 41 -3.48 18.87 -5.36
CA ALA A 41 -2.20 19.39 -4.92
C ALA A 41 -1.06 19.06 -5.87
N ALA A 42 -0.04 19.92 -5.91
CA ALA A 42 1.20 19.67 -6.62
C ALA A 42 2.37 20.36 -5.91
N VAL A 43 3.58 19.81 -6.07
CA VAL A 43 4.80 20.57 -5.79
C VAL A 43 5.01 21.56 -6.94
N VAL A 44 5.25 22.81 -6.60
CA VAL A 44 5.45 23.91 -7.55
C VAL A 44 6.74 24.66 -7.24
N GLN A 45 7.42 25.13 -8.27
CA GLN A 45 8.55 26.04 -8.11
C GLN A 45 8.05 27.48 -8.00
N THR A 46 8.33 28.14 -6.88
CA THR A 46 7.83 29.49 -6.60
C THR A 46 8.85 30.58 -6.91
N GLU A 47 10.15 30.28 -6.71
CA GLU A 47 11.27 31.18 -6.94
C GLU A 47 12.45 30.35 -7.48
N ASP A 48 13.59 30.99 -7.77
CA ASP A 48 14.77 30.27 -8.24
C ASP A 48 15.21 29.22 -7.21
N LEU A 49 15.20 27.95 -7.61
CA LEU A 49 15.52 26.77 -6.79
C LEU A 49 14.70 26.60 -5.49
N LEU A 50 13.58 27.28 -5.32
CA LEU A 50 12.69 27.12 -4.16
C LEU A 50 11.31 26.58 -4.56
N PHE A 51 10.83 25.64 -3.74
CA PHE A 51 9.60 24.90 -3.96
C PHE A 51 8.59 25.10 -2.83
N SER A 52 7.32 24.95 -3.15
CA SER A 52 6.20 24.88 -2.20
C SER A 52 5.17 23.87 -2.69
N VAL A 53 4.17 23.57 -1.87
CA VAL A 53 2.99 22.80 -2.30
C VAL A 53 1.86 23.77 -2.60
N CYS A 54 1.27 23.64 -3.79
CA CYS A 54 0.07 24.35 -4.19
C CYS A 54 -1.14 23.44 -4.00
N GLU A 55 -2.10 23.84 -3.17
CA GLU A 55 -3.40 23.18 -2.96
C GLU A 55 -4.52 24.07 -3.52
N ASN A 56 -5.25 23.58 -4.54
CA ASN A 56 -6.33 24.33 -5.21
C ASN A 56 -5.94 25.78 -5.62
N GLY A 57 -4.68 26.01 -6.00
CA GLY A 57 -4.16 27.33 -6.39
C GLY A 57 -3.56 28.16 -5.25
N ARG A 58 -3.63 27.68 -4.01
CA ARG A 58 -3.02 28.34 -2.84
C ARG A 58 -1.74 27.64 -2.45
N ILE A 59 -0.65 28.39 -2.31
CA ILE A 59 0.64 27.83 -1.90
C ILE A 59 0.76 27.81 -0.38
N TRP A 60 1.45 26.80 0.17
CA TRP A 60 1.87 26.84 1.57
C TRP A 60 2.74 28.07 1.84
N GLU A 61 2.72 28.58 3.07
CA GLU A 61 3.49 29.78 3.44
C GLU A 61 5.00 29.54 3.38
N SER A 62 5.44 28.35 3.79
CA SER A 62 6.86 27.98 3.79
C SER A 62 7.40 27.71 2.38
N ARG A 63 8.73 27.84 2.24
CA ARG A 63 9.50 27.51 1.04
C ARG A 63 10.60 26.53 1.40
N PHE A 64 10.91 25.65 0.47
CA PHE A 64 11.80 24.50 0.69
C PHE A 64 12.77 24.35 -0.48
N ASP A 65 13.98 23.87 -0.18
CA ASP A 65 14.97 23.56 -1.21
C ASP A 65 14.53 22.32 -2.00
N LYS A 66 13.85 21.37 -1.33
CA LYS A 66 13.33 20.14 -1.90
C LYS A 66 12.04 19.72 -1.22
N ILE A 67 11.12 19.16 -2.00
CA ILE A 67 9.93 18.46 -1.52
C ILE A 67 9.91 17.10 -2.20
N SER A 68 9.62 16.05 -1.44
CA SER A 68 9.47 14.70 -1.97
C SER A 68 8.31 13.96 -1.28
N CYS A 69 7.82 12.90 -1.94
CA CYS A 69 6.75 12.05 -1.42
C CYS A 69 5.49 12.83 -1.00
N LEU A 70 5.12 13.89 -1.75
CA LEU A 70 3.83 14.56 -1.54
C LEU A 70 2.72 13.54 -1.80
N ARG A 71 1.81 13.40 -0.83
CA ARG A 71 0.61 12.58 -0.97
C ARG A 71 -0.42 12.97 0.08
N PHE A 72 -1.67 12.60 -0.17
CA PHE A 72 -2.73 12.79 0.82
C PHE A 72 -2.77 11.63 1.81
N SER A 73 -2.90 12.00 3.08
CA SER A 73 -3.31 11.08 4.15
C SER A 73 -4.78 10.68 3.98
N PRO A 74 -5.21 9.52 4.51
CA PRO A 74 -6.61 9.10 4.52
C PRO A 74 -7.59 10.12 5.13
N ASP A 75 -7.10 11.10 5.90
CA ASP A 75 -7.91 12.19 6.46
C ASP A 75 -7.86 13.50 5.66
N ASN A 76 -7.47 13.44 4.39
CA ASN A 76 -7.46 14.54 3.42
C ASN A 76 -6.39 15.62 3.68
N ARG A 77 -5.41 15.37 4.55
CA ARG A 77 -4.26 16.30 4.70
C ARG A 77 -3.19 15.99 3.65
N ALA A 78 -2.75 17.00 2.91
CA ALA A 78 -1.55 16.91 2.08
C ALA A 78 -0.32 16.81 2.99
N VAL A 79 0.48 15.75 2.84
CA VAL A 79 1.68 15.51 3.65
C VAL A 79 2.88 15.28 2.73
N ALA A 80 4.01 15.91 3.04
CA ALA A 80 5.23 15.78 2.26
C ALA A 80 6.48 15.74 3.14
N LEU A 81 7.54 15.15 2.59
CA LEU A 81 8.89 15.23 3.15
C LEU A 81 9.55 16.47 2.57
N VAL A 82 9.97 17.39 3.43
CA VAL A 82 10.46 18.71 3.02
C VAL A 82 11.87 18.94 3.55
N SER A 83 12.70 19.61 2.76
CA SER A 83 14.07 19.97 3.11
C SER A 83 14.25 21.48 3.13
N LYS A 84 14.91 22.00 4.17
CA LYS A 84 15.35 23.39 4.25
C LYS A 84 16.76 23.44 4.84
N GLU A 85 17.65 24.16 4.15
CA GLU A 85 19.07 24.31 4.50
C GLU A 85 19.77 22.95 4.69
N GLY A 86 19.39 21.97 3.86
CA GLY A 86 19.94 20.61 3.89
C GLY A 86 19.40 19.69 4.99
N LEU A 87 18.51 20.17 5.86
CA LEU A 87 17.84 19.36 6.88
C LEU A 87 16.41 19.02 6.49
N TRP A 88 15.98 17.80 6.81
CA TRP A 88 14.70 17.23 6.43
C TRP A 88 13.71 17.20 7.60
N THR A 89 12.43 17.40 7.29
CA THR A 89 11.32 17.20 8.23
C THR A 89 10.05 16.83 7.46
N VAL A 90 8.94 16.68 8.17
CA VAL A 90 7.61 16.43 7.60
C VAL A 90 6.77 17.70 7.67
N ALA A 91 6.08 18.00 6.58
CA ALA A 91 5.05 19.02 6.51
C ALA A 91 3.68 18.36 6.32
N ALA A 92 2.70 18.72 7.15
CA ALA A 92 1.30 18.30 7.01
C ALA A 92 0.39 19.53 6.90
N SER A 93 -0.25 19.70 5.74
CA SER A 93 -1.04 20.90 5.39
C SER A 93 -0.27 22.20 5.68
N GLY A 94 1.01 22.23 5.29
CA GLY A 94 1.91 23.37 5.49
C GLY A 94 2.54 23.48 6.88
N ASN A 95 2.06 22.73 7.88
CA ASN A 95 2.60 22.76 9.23
C ASN A 95 3.79 21.81 9.37
N LEU A 96 4.92 22.34 9.84
CA LEU A 96 6.16 21.57 10.03
C LEU A 96 6.19 20.88 11.39
N TRP A 97 6.77 19.68 11.44
CA TRP A 97 7.24 19.14 12.70
C TRP A 97 8.37 20.00 13.28
N ALA A 98 8.45 20.03 14.62
CA ALA A 98 9.44 20.84 15.32
C ALA A 98 10.88 20.30 15.13
N ASN A 99 11.03 18.99 15.04
CA ASN A 99 12.33 18.33 14.88
C ASN A 99 12.74 18.26 13.40
N THR A 100 14.04 18.40 13.15
CA THR A 100 14.67 18.22 11.85
C THR A 100 15.72 17.10 11.90
N TYR A 101 16.00 16.51 10.75
CA TYR A 101 16.79 15.30 10.59
C TYR A 101 17.78 15.44 9.43
N GLU A 102 18.83 14.63 9.42
CA GLU A 102 19.79 14.58 8.30
C GLU A 102 19.12 14.09 7.01
N PHE A 103 18.18 13.14 7.16
CA PHE A 103 17.33 12.66 6.07
C PHE A 103 16.04 12.04 6.61
N VAL A 104 14.95 12.11 5.84
CA VAL A 104 13.66 11.48 6.17
C VAL A 104 13.15 10.74 4.93
N TRP A 105 12.61 9.52 5.09
CA TRP A 105 12.07 8.68 4.01
C TRP A 105 10.99 7.73 4.51
N ASN A 106 10.43 6.89 3.62
CA ASN A 106 9.40 5.90 3.94
C ASN A 106 8.22 6.51 4.71
N LEU A 107 7.52 7.46 4.09
CA LEU A 107 6.30 8.03 4.67
C LEU A 107 5.24 6.92 4.79
N HIS A 108 4.59 6.81 5.94
CA HIS A 108 3.45 5.93 6.23
C HIS A 108 2.34 6.71 6.95
N PHE A 109 1.11 6.24 6.80
CA PHE A 109 -0.05 6.71 7.55
C PHE A 109 -0.64 5.56 8.36
N SER A 110 -1.25 5.87 9.50
CA SER A 110 -2.19 4.93 10.13
C SER A 110 -3.43 4.73 9.25
N ALA A 111 -4.20 3.64 9.45
CA ALA A 111 -5.35 3.35 8.59
C ALA A 111 -6.39 4.50 8.56
N ALA A 112 -6.57 5.19 9.69
CA ALA A 112 -7.45 6.34 9.80
C ALA A 112 -6.82 7.67 9.30
N GLY A 113 -5.54 7.65 8.93
CA GLY A 113 -4.78 8.81 8.46
C GLY A 113 -4.33 9.80 9.54
N LYS A 114 -4.63 9.51 10.82
CA LYS A 114 -4.34 10.43 11.93
C LYS A 114 -2.85 10.59 12.20
N SER A 115 -2.11 9.48 12.12
CA SER A 115 -0.67 9.46 12.41
C SER A 115 0.15 9.43 11.14
N VAL A 116 1.25 10.18 11.15
CA VAL A 116 2.28 10.20 10.12
C VAL A 116 3.55 9.58 10.70
N ILE A 117 4.06 8.55 10.04
CA ILE A 117 5.24 7.81 10.48
C ILE A 117 6.27 7.86 9.36
N VAL A 118 7.52 8.09 9.70
CA VAL A 118 8.65 8.11 8.75
C VAL A 118 9.85 7.38 9.35
N ALA A 119 10.79 7.02 8.49
CA ALA A 119 12.15 6.69 8.92
C ALA A 119 13.03 7.95 8.79
N ALA A 120 14.00 8.10 9.69
CA ALA A 120 14.90 9.24 9.71
C ALA A 120 16.34 8.85 10.09
N VAL A 121 17.29 9.69 9.67
CA VAL A 121 18.66 9.68 10.19
C VAL A 121 18.84 10.89 11.10
N TYR A 122 19.28 10.64 12.33
CA TYR A 122 19.56 11.66 13.34
C TYR A 122 20.87 11.34 14.04
N GLN A 123 21.82 12.28 13.99
CA GLN A 123 23.15 12.11 14.59
C GLN A 123 23.85 10.82 14.09
N GLY A 124 23.76 10.56 12.78
CA GLY A 124 24.29 9.36 12.13
C GLY A 124 23.63 8.03 12.51
N ARG A 125 22.48 8.05 13.20
CA ARG A 125 21.72 6.86 13.61
C ARG A 125 20.35 6.80 12.93
N TYR A 126 19.88 5.59 12.66
CA TYR A 126 18.62 5.34 11.96
C TYR A 126 17.49 5.03 12.95
N LEU A 127 16.35 5.70 12.82
CA LEU A 127 15.22 5.54 13.73
C LEU A 127 13.88 5.81 13.03
N ALA A 128 12.79 5.33 13.62
CA ALA A 128 11.44 5.74 13.19
C ALA A 128 10.99 6.97 13.97
N VAL A 129 10.18 7.81 13.32
CA VAL A 129 9.56 9.00 13.91
C VAL A 129 8.06 8.91 13.68
N SER A 130 7.29 9.03 14.76
CA SER A 130 5.83 9.03 14.73
C SER A 130 5.33 10.38 15.19
N ASP A 131 4.59 11.10 14.34
CA ASP A 131 3.99 12.41 14.66
C ASP A 131 5.00 13.40 15.28
N GLY A 132 6.22 13.43 14.73
CA GLY A 132 7.32 14.29 15.18
C GLY A 132 8.12 13.77 16.38
N VAL A 133 7.71 12.62 16.96
CA VAL A 133 8.37 11.99 18.11
C VAL A 133 9.27 10.85 17.64
N PRO A 134 10.61 11.00 17.70
CA PRO A 134 11.53 9.92 17.35
C PRO A 134 11.52 8.80 18.40
N TRP A 135 11.93 7.59 18.02
CA TRP A 135 12.36 6.59 18.99
C TRP A 135 13.49 7.12 19.89
N SER A 136 13.56 6.62 21.13
CA SER A 136 14.58 7.04 22.12
C SER A 136 16.00 6.75 21.65
N ASP A 137 16.18 5.63 20.96
CA ASP A 137 17.45 5.11 20.52
C ASP A 137 17.43 4.90 19.00
N GLY A 138 18.57 5.18 18.37
CA GLY A 138 18.79 4.92 16.95
C GLY A 138 19.73 3.75 16.71
N PHE A 139 19.61 3.13 15.53
CA PHE A 139 20.30 1.91 15.13
C PHE A 139 21.35 2.17 14.06
N PHE A 140 22.18 1.17 13.75
CA PHE A 140 23.18 1.27 12.67
C PHE A 140 22.54 1.29 11.27
N SER A 141 21.36 0.70 11.13
CA SER A 141 20.54 0.74 9.92
C SER A 141 19.08 0.49 10.27
N LEU A 142 18.18 0.92 9.39
CA LEU A 142 16.75 0.70 9.49
C LEU A 142 16.16 0.41 8.11
N SER A 143 15.39 -0.68 7.99
CA SER A 143 14.63 -1.00 6.79
C SER A 143 13.26 -1.61 7.12
N HIS A 144 12.42 -1.83 6.10
CA HIS A 144 11.12 -2.52 6.23
C HIS A 144 10.20 -1.90 7.31
N LEU A 145 10.15 -0.57 7.38
CA LEU A 145 9.27 0.15 8.31
C LEU A 145 7.82 -0.34 8.15
N THR A 146 7.22 -0.77 9.25
CA THR A 146 5.91 -1.41 9.30
C THR A 146 5.09 -0.75 10.40
N VAL A 147 3.85 -0.40 10.11
CA VAL A 147 2.95 0.28 11.06
C VAL A 147 1.77 -0.62 11.40
N SER A 148 1.37 -0.65 12.66
CA SER A 148 0.16 -1.35 13.12
C SER A 148 -1.10 -0.72 12.51
N PRO A 149 -2.21 -1.46 12.40
CA PRO A 149 -3.44 -0.93 11.80
C PRO A 149 -3.92 0.40 12.43
N ASP A 150 -3.82 0.51 13.76
CA ASP A 150 -4.20 1.70 14.52
C ASP A 150 -3.15 2.82 14.52
N GLY A 151 -1.94 2.57 14.00
CA GLY A 151 -0.84 3.53 13.98
C GLY A 151 -0.03 3.66 15.27
N ARG A 152 -0.38 2.93 16.34
CA ARG A 152 0.23 3.09 17.66
C ARG A 152 1.55 2.34 17.83
N SER A 153 1.76 1.29 17.06
CA SER A 153 2.98 0.47 17.10
C SER A 153 3.69 0.55 15.76
N VAL A 154 4.99 0.82 15.81
CA VAL A 154 5.86 0.90 14.65
C VAL A 154 6.95 -0.14 14.81
N ALA A 155 7.18 -0.93 13.77
CA ALA A 155 8.27 -1.89 13.70
C ALA A 155 9.22 -1.57 12.56
N ALA A 156 10.48 -1.93 12.71
CA ALA A 156 11.45 -1.88 11.62
C ALA A 156 12.49 -2.98 11.79
N VAL A 157 13.11 -3.39 10.68
CA VAL A 157 14.29 -4.25 10.71
C VAL A 157 15.49 -3.36 11.02
N VAL A 158 16.20 -3.69 12.09
CA VAL A 158 17.34 -2.93 12.60
C VAL A 158 18.58 -3.79 12.69
N GLN A 159 19.74 -3.17 12.58
CA GLN A 159 21.01 -3.80 12.89
C GLN A 159 21.42 -3.47 14.33
N THR A 160 21.66 -4.50 15.14
CA THR A 160 22.02 -4.39 16.57
C THR A 160 23.50 -4.72 16.82
N VAL A 161 24.13 -5.43 15.89
CA VAL A 161 25.55 -5.80 15.98
C VAL A 161 26.37 -4.91 15.04
N PRO A 162 27.45 -4.26 15.50
CA PRO A 162 28.38 -3.56 14.62
C PRO A 162 28.97 -4.51 13.58
N LEU A 163 28.97 -4.11 12.31
CA LEU A 163 29.48 -4.92 11.21
C LEU A 163 30.51 -4.11 10.41
N ALA A 164 31.75 -4.58 10.40
CA ALA A 164 32.79 -4.00 9.55
C ALA A 164 32.59 -4.43 8.09
N ALA A 165 33.07 -3.62 7.15
CA ALA A 165 32.99 -3.95 5.73
C ALA A 165 33.70 -5.29 5.45
N GLY A 166 32.95 -6.26 4.89
CA GLY A 166 33.48 -7.59 4.56
C GLY A 166 33.59 -8.58 5.73
N ASP A 167 33.09 -8.26 6.92
CA ASP A 167 33.10 -9.19 8.06
C ASP A 167 32.02 -10.29 7.92
N LEU A 168 32.36 -11.31 7.14
CA LEU A 168 31.49 -12.45 6.90
C LEU A 168 31.21 -13.26 8.17
N ALA A 169 32.17 -13.31 9.10
CA ALA A 169 32.05 -14.11 10.31
C ALA A 169 31.06 -13.48 11.30
N ALA A 170 31.07 -12.15 11.47
CA ALA A 170 30.05 -11.45 12.25
C ALA A 170 28.67 -11.54 11.58
N PHE A 171 28.60 -11.34 10.26
CA PHE A 171 27.34 -11.44 9.51
C PHE A 171 26.68 -12.81 9.68
N GLN A 172 27.45 -13.90 9.59
CA GLN A 172 26.95 -15.27 9.75
C GLN A 172 26.46 -15.59 11.17
N LYS A 173 26.87 -14.82 12.19
CA LYS A 173 26.34 -14.96 13.56
C LYS A 173 24.97 -14.28 13.75
N GLY A 174 24.49 -13.53 12.75
CA GLY A 174 23.27 -12.76 12.83
C GLY A 174 23.50 -11.35 13.37
N CYS A 175 23.08 -10.34 12.61
CA CYS A 175 23.26 -8.93 12.95
C CYS A 175 21.96 -8.13 12.98
N TYR A 176 20.86 -8.73 12.50
CA TYR A 176 19.61 -8.04 12.26
C TYR A 176 18.50 -8.60 13.11
N THR A 177 17.60 -7.74 13.55
CA THR A 177 16.37 -8.15 14.24
C THR A 177 15.24 -7.18 13.94
N ALA A 178 14.03 -7.52 14.33
CA ALA A 178 12.94 -6.54 14.35
C ALA A 178 12.99 -5.73 15.65
N ALA A 179 12.79 -4.43 15.55
CA ALA A 179 12.51 -3.57 16.70
C ALA A 179 11.08 -3.07 16.65
N VAL A 180 10.37 -3.16 17.78
CA VAL A 180 9.02 -2.62 17.97
C VAL A 180 9.10 -1.42 18.90
N ASN A 181 8.70 -0.25 18.42
CA ASN A 181 8.77 1.02 19.15
C ASN A 181 10.17 1.29 19.74
N GLY A 182 11.21 1.04 18.94
CA GLY A 182 12.61 1.21 19.33
C GLY A 182 13.18 0.08 20.19
N ARG A 183 12.40 -0.96 20.53
CA ARG A 183 12.87 -2.09 21.32
C ARG A 183 13.15 -3.30 20.42
N PRO A 184 14.42 -3.70 20.21
CA PRO A 184 14.75 -4.88 19.43
C PRO A 184 14.26 -6.16 20.11
N TRP A 185 13.93 -7.20 19.34
CA TRP A 185 13.81 -8.56 19.89
C TRP A 185 15.16 -9.03 20.43
N ASP A 186 15.14 -9.94 21.42
CA ASP A 186 16.35 -10.47 22.04
C ASP A 186 17.21 -11.32 21.08
N MET A 187 16.56 -11.94 20.09
CA MET A 187 17.22 -12.80 19.11
C MET A 187 17.63 -11.99 17.87
N ASN A 188 18.88 -12.20 17.43
CA ASN A 188 19.34 -11.77 16.13
C ASN A 188 19.22 -12.88 15.09
N PHE A 189 18.96 -12.46 13.87
CA PHE A 189 18.86 -13.28 12.68
C PHE A 189 19.90 -12.82 11.65
N LEU A 190 20.20 -13.70 10.70
CA LEU A 190 21.07 -13.36 9.57
C LEU A 190 20.37 -12.34 8.67
N ASN A 191 19.06 -12.49 8.44
CA ASN A 191 18.20 -11.41 7.97
C ASN A 191 16.79 -11.50 8.55
N VAL A 192 16.16 -10.33 8.59
CA VAL A 192 14.72 -10.14 8.77
C VAL A 192 14.22 -9.32 7.59
N TRP A 193 13.05 -9.67 7.04
CA TRP A 193 12.45 -8.96 5.91
C TRP A 193 11.02 -8.51 6.23
N GLU A 194 10.05 -8.88 5.40
CA GLU A 194 8.69 -8.39 5.51
C GLU A 194 8.05 -8.78 6.84
N MET A 195 7.49 -7.78 7.51
CA MET A 195 6.82 -7.91 8.79
C MET A 195 5.33 -7.62 8.67
N ARG A 196 4.57 -8.14 9.64
CA ARG A 196 3.16 -7.84 9.75
C ARG A 196 2.74 -7.84 11.21
N PHE A 197 2.09 -6.76 11.65
CA PHE A 197 1.39 -6.74 12.93
C PHE A 197 0.13 -7.60 12.87
N SER A 198 -0.27 -8.17 14.01
CA SER A 198 -1.61 -8.70 14.24
C SER A 198 -2.68 -7.60 14.08
N PRO A 199 -3.96 -7.95 13.86
CA PRO A 199 -5.03 -6.96 13.68
C PRO A 199 -5.18 -5.99 14.86
N ASP A 200 -4.95 -6.47 16.08
CA ASP A 200 -4.98 -5.69 17.32
C ASP A 200 -3.69 -4.88 17.58
N GLY A 201 -2.67 -5.01 16.71
CA GLY A 201 -1.40 -4.29 16.79
C GLY A 201 -0.46 -4.75 17.92
N ARG A 202 -0.76 -5.87 18.60
CA ARG A 202 -0.02 -6.32 19.79
C ARG A 202 1.12 -7.29 19.49
N ARG A 203 1.02 -8.06 18.41
CA ARG A 203 2.01 -9.07 18.01
C ARG A 203 2.63 -8.72 16.67
N LEU A 204 3.86 -9.16 16.45
CA LEU A 204 4.59 -8.97 15.21
C LEU A 204 5.11 -10.30 14.68
N ALA A 205 4.79 -10.61 13.44
CA ALA A 205 5.37 -11.74 12.71
C ALA A 205 6.32 -11.22 11.63
N ALA A 206 7.44 -11.91 11.42
CA ALA A 206 8.45 -11.55 10.44
C ALA A 206 8.96 -12.76 9.68
N GLN A 207 9.23 -12.57 8.39
CA GLN A 207 10.10 -13.47 7.64
C GLN A 207 11.53 -13.33 8.14
N VAL A 208 12.15 -14.45 8.51
CA VAL A 208 13.55 -14.49 8.98
C VAL A 208 14.35 -15.58 8.29
N ARG A 209 15.67 -15.42 8.29
CA ARG A 209 16.61 -16.52 8.05
C ARG A 209 17.66 -16.58 9.15
N SER A 210 17.94 -17.79 9.64
CA SER A 210 18.93 -18.06 10.69
C SER A 210 20.28 -18.48 10.11
N THR A 211 20.28 -19.09 8.92
CA THR A 211 21.49 -19.45 8.17
C THR A 211 21.39 -18.91 6.74
N LEU A 212 22.35 -19.24 5.87
CA LEU A 212 22.28 -18.89 4.45
C LEU A 212 21.15 -19.61 3.70
N TYR A 213 20.61 -20.70 4.27
CA TYR A 213 19.68 -21.61 3.59
C TYR A 213 18.39 -21.89 4.37
N ASP A 214 18.36 -21.58 5.67
CA ASP A 214 17.23 -21.88 6.54
C ASP A 214 16.35 -20.65 6.78
N TYR A 215 15.17 -20.68 6.17
CA TYR A 215 14.15 -19.64 6.30
C TYR A 215 13.02 -20.11 7.21
N THR A 216 12.45 -19.19 7.99
CA THR A 216 11.26 -19.47 8.80
C THR A 216 10.51 -18.18 9.11
N ILE A 217 9.41 -18.28 9.85
CA ILE A 217 8.70 -17.14 10.41
C ILE A 217 9.04 -17.02 11.88
N ALA A 218 9.34 -15.81 12.35
CA ALA A 218 9.43 -15.51 13.77
C ALA A 218 8.21 -14.71 14.21
N VAL A 219 7.62 -15.09 15.34
CA VAL A 219 6.51 -14.37 15.97
C VAL A 219 6.99 -13.86 17.31
N ASP A 220 6.99 -12.53 17.48
CA ASP A 220 7.50 -11.85 18.69
C ASP A 220 8.93 -12.30 19.06
N GLY A 221 9.79 -12.46 18.04
CA GLY A 221 11.18 -12.89 18.18
C GLY A 221 11.38 -14.41 18.29
N GLN A 222 10.32 -15.20 18.38
CA GLN A 222 10.40 -16.65 18.47
C GLN A 222 10.19 -17.31 17.10
N PRO A 223 11.21 -17.94 16.50
CA PRO A 223 11.07 -18.65 15.24
C PRO A 223 10.16 -19.88 15.38
N TRP A 224 9.43 -20.24 14.33
CA TRP A 224 8.83 -21.58 14.24
C TRP A 224 9.93 -22.64 14.33
N ALA A 225 9.59 -23.81 14.88
CA ALA A 225 10.53 -24.92 15.07
C ALA A 225 10.99 -25.57 13.74
N VAL A 226 10.30 -25.28 12.65
CA VAL A 226 10.58 -25.81 11.30
C VAL A 226 11.26 -24.77 10.43
N HIS A 227 12.05 -25.26 9.48
CA HIS A 227 12.76 -24.45 8.49
C HIS A 227 12.37 -24.87 7.08
N PHE A 228 12.42 -23.91 6.17
CA PHE A 228 12.08 -24.07 4.76
C PHE A 228 13.19 -23.50 3.88
N ALA A 229 13.25 -23.98 2.63
CA ALA A 229 14.19 -23.46 1.65
C ALA A 229 13.91 -21.98 1.28
N SER A 230 12.67 -21.53 1.49
CA SER A 230 12.25 -20.15 1.37
C SER A 230 10.87 -19.98 1.99
N VAL A 231 10.57 -18.78 2.49
CA VAL A 231 9.24 -18.37 2.95
C VAL A 231 8.94 -16.96 2.43
N TRP A 232 7.67 -16.61 2.28
CA TRP A 232 7.25 -15.22 1.99
C TRP A 232 6.60 -14.56 3.21
N ARG A 233 6.17 -13.31 3.05
CA ARG A 233 5.50 -12.49 4.06
C ARG A 233 4.53 -13.29 4.94
N PRO A 234 4.55 -13.13 6.28
CA PRO A 234 3.55 -13.74 7.14
C PRO A 234 2.23 -12.93 7.19
N ARG A 235 1.13 -13.60 7.56
CA ARG A 235 -0.15 -12.97 7.95
C ARG A 235 -0.76 -13.65 9.16
N PHE A 236 -1.22 -12.84 10.10
CA PHE A 236 -2.05 -13.30 11.21
C PHE A 236 -3.46 -13.61 10.71
N HIS A 237 -4.00 -14.74 11.16
CA HIS A 237 -5.41 -15.03 11.11
C HIS A 237 -6.16 -14.07 12.04
N PRO A 238 -7.26 -13.44 11.59
CA PRO A 238 -7.85 -12.31 12.30
C PRO A 238 -8.59 -12.68 13.58
N ALA A 239 -9.03 -13.94 13.74
CA ALA A 239 -9.82 -14.35 14.89
C ALA A 239 -9.03 -15.10 15.99
N ASP A 240 -8.01 -15.87 15.61
CA ASP A 240 -7.29 -16.76 16.55
C ASP A 240 -5.80 -16.41 16.70
N GLY A 241 -5.25 -15.52 15.87
CA GLY A 241 -3.86 -15.09 15.95
C GLY A 241 -2.83 -16.12 15.46
N SER A 242 -3.25 -17.23 14.85
CA SER A 242 -2.35 -18.13 14.13
C SER A 242 -1.66 -17.42 12.96
N VAL A 243 -0.45 -17.81 12.59
CA VAL A 243 0.31 -17.14 11.53
C VAL A 243 0.44 -18.03 10.31
N THR A 244 0.12 -17.50 9.14
CA THR A 244 0.30 -18.18 7.85
C THR A 244 1.37 -17.53 7.01
N ALA A 245 2.13 -18.34 6.29
CA ALA A 245 3.10 -17.88 5.31
C ALA A 245 3.21 -18.86 4.13
N PRO A 246 3.42 -18.36 2.91
CA PRO A 246 3.85 -19.20 1.80
C PRO A 246 5.23 -19.78 2.11
N VAL A 247 5.40 -21.08 1.93
CA VAL A 247 6.64 -21.82 2.21
C VAL A 247 7.02 -22.70 1.03
N ARG A 248 8.33 -22.86 0.80
CA ARG A 248 8.86 -23.69 -0.29
C ARG A 248 9.21 -25.09 0.20
N VAL A 249 8.52 -26.10 -0.32
CA VAL A 249 8.66 -27.51 0.04
C VAL A 249 8.84 -28.36 -1.21
N ALA A 250 9.98 -29.08 -1.28
CA ALA A 250 10.35 -29.92 -2.42
C ALA A 250 10.24 -29.20 -3.78
N GLY A 251 10.77 -27.96 -3.84
CA GLY A 251 10.83 -27.17 -5.07
C GLY A 251 9.57 -26.37 -5.42
N LEU A 252 8.44 -26.63 -4.76
CA LEU A 252 7.15 -25.95 -4.99
C LEU A 252 6.71 -25.14 -3.77
N TRP A 253 5.77 -24.21 -3.96
CA TRP A 253 5.19 -23.40 -2.90
C TRP A 253 3.88 -24.00 -2.37
N THR A 254 3.66 -23.92 -1.07
CA THR A 254 2.38 -24.15 -0.42
C THR A 254 2.19 -23.14 0.72
N LEU A 255 1.02 -23.13 1.34
CA LEU A 255 0.75 -22.32 2.52
C LEU A 255 0.97 -23.15 3.78
N ALA A 256 1.74 -22.63 4.73
CA ALA A 256 1.86 -23.18 6.08
C ALA A 256 1.14 -22.30 7.10
N ARG A 257 0.68 -22.90 8.20
CA ARG A 257 0.13 -22.23 9.38
C ARG A 257 0.92 -22.70 10.60
N ASP A 258 1.55 -21.77 11.31
CA ASP A 258 2.36 -22.02 12.50
C ASP A 258 3.41 -23.14 12.32
N GLY A 259 4.00 -23.21 11.12
CA GLY A 259 5.00 -24.20 10.74
C GLY A 259 4.43 -25.49 10.11
N GLU A 260 3.14 -25.75 10.22
CA GLU A 260 2.52 -26.94 9.64
C GLU A 260 1.97 -26.66 8.24
N ILE A 261 2.02 -27.66 7.36
CA ILE A 261 1.47 -27.53 6.00
C ILE A 261 -0.06 -27.40 6.11
N PHE A 262 -0.57 -26.27 5.64
CA PHE A 262 -1.98 -25.91 5.78
C PHE A 262 -2.76 -26.13 4.48
N TRP A 263 -2.12 -25.97 3.32
CA TRP A 263 -2.70 -26.33 2.03
C TRP A 263 -2.04 -27.60 1.47
N ASP A 264 -2.85 -28.62 1.16
CA ASP A 264 -2.36 -29.86 0.55
C ASP A 264 -1.81 -29.64 -0.87
N LYS A 265 -2.40 -28.68 -1.59
CA LYS A 265 -2.02 -28.36 -2.96
C LYS A 265 -0.75 -27.52 -3.00
N ARG A 266 0.16 -27.87 -3.92
CA ARG A 266 1.40 -27.15 -4.16
C ARG A 266 1.36 -26.45 -5.52
N PHE A 267 2.07 -25.34 -5.63
CA PHE A 267 2.05 -24.44 -6.77
C PHE A 267 3.48 -24.09 -7.20
N VAL A 268 3.65 -23.72 -8.47
CA VAL A 268 4.93 -23.20 -8.98
C VAL A 268 5.27 -21.85 -8.32
N GLN A 269 4.25 -21.06 -8.00
CA GLN A 269 4.33 -19.82 -7.21
C GLN A 269 3.09 -19.67 -6.32
N LEU A 270 3.27 -19.06 -5.15
CA LEU A 270 2.19 -18.67 -4.22
C LEU A 270 2.62 -17.39 -3.50
N TRP A 271 1.82 -16.34 -3.59
CA TRP A 271 2.10 -15.05 -2.96
C TRP A 271 0.81 -14.25 -2.70
N HIS A 272 0.93 -13.14 -1.97
CA HIS A 272 -0.19 -12.24 -1.66
C HIS A 272 -1.41 -12.93 -1.00
N HIS A 273 -1.21 -13.97 -0.17
CA HIS A 273 -2.34 -14.59 0.55
C HIS A 273 -3.01 -13.57 1.48
N GLN A 274 -4.33 -13.62 1.61
CA GLN A 274 -5.14 -12.71 2.43
C GLN A 274 -6.30 -13.45 3.07
N TYR A 275 -6.57 -13.17 4.35
CA TYR A 275 -7.76 -13.67 5.02
C TYR A 275 -8.98 -12.82 4.70
N THR A 276 -10.15 -13.46 4.68
CA THR A 276 -11.41 -12.76 4.86
C THR A 276 -11.45 -12.05 6.22
N PRO A 277 -12.24 -10.98 6.38
CA PRO A 277 -12.29 -10.24 7.65
C PRO A 277 -12.67 -11.11 8.86
N ASP A 278 -13.50 -12.12 8.67
CA ASP A 278 -13.89 -13.09 9.70
C ASP A 278 -12.88 -14.26 9.88
N GLY A 279 -11.85 -14.34 9.04
CA GLY A 279 -10.82 -15.38 9.04
C GLY A 279 -11.25 -16.73 8.46
N ARG A 280 -12.52 -16.90 8.08
CA ARG A 280 -13.04 -18.20 7.63
C ARG A 280 -12.42 -18.71 6.35
N HIS A 281 -12.06 -17.80 5.44
CA HIS A 281 -11.45 -18.14 4.16
C HIS A 281 -10.14 -17.40 3.95
N ILE A 282 -9.30 -17.97 3.10
CA ILE A 282 -8.04 -17.38 2.68
C ILE A 282 -7.88 -17.47 1.17
N ALA A 283 -7.64 -16.34 0.52
CA ALA A 283 -7.36 -16.26 -0.90
C ALA A 283 -5.87 -15.98 -1.15
N ALA A 284 -5.28 -16.50 -2.21
CA ALA A 284 -3.91 -16.19 -2.62
C ALA A 284 -3.78 -16.18 -4.14
N ILE A 285 -2.80 -15.44 -4.64
CA ILE A 285 -2.42 -15.53 -6.05
C ILE A 285 -1.47 -16.73 -6.20
N VAL A 286 -1.75 -17.60 -7.16
CA VAL A 286 -1.01 -18.85 -7.37
C VAL A 286 -0.66 -19.06 -8.83
N ALA A 287 0.40 -19.83 -9.09
CA ALA A 287 0.70 -20.39 -10.40
C ALA A 287 0.58 -21.92 -10.35
N PRO A 288 -0.54 -22.54 -10.76
CA PRO A 288 -0.68 -23.99 -10.78
C PRO A 288 0.28 -24.68 -11.76
N LYS A 289 0.71 -23.96 -12.81
CA LYS A 289 1.73 -24.38 -13.77
C LYS A 289 2.61 -23.17 -14.10
N PHE A 290 3.81 -23.43 -14.62
CA PHE A 290 4.72 -22.37 -15.04
C PHE A 290 4.03 -21.47 -16.09
N GLY A 291 4.05 -20.15 -15.86
CA GLY A 291 3.41 -19.17 -16.75
C GLY A 291 1.88 -19.13 -16.70
N VAL A 292 1.22 -19.92 -15.84
CA VAL A 292 -0.25 -19.95 -15.73
C VAL A 292 -0.63 -19.50 -14.34
N TRP A 293 -1.32 -18.36 -14.25
CA TRP A 293 -1.67 -17.69 -13.01
C TRP A 293 -3.17 -17.68 -12.76
N THR A 294 -3.56 -17.74 -11.49
CA THR A 294 -4.94 -17.62 -11.04
C THR A 294 -5.00 -17.26 -9.55
N VAL A 295 -6.21 -17.12 -9.01
CA VAL A 295 -6.45 -17.02 -7.57
C VAL A 295 -6.85 -18.39 -7.05
N ALA A 296 -6.35 -18.76 -5.87
CA ALA A 296 -6.84 -19.89 -5.10
C ALA A 296 -7.55 -19.40 -3.84
N VAL A 297 -8.73 -19.95 -3.56
CA VAL A 297 -9.45 -19.77 -2.29
C VAL A 297 -9.42 -21.09 -1.55
N ASP A 298 -8.88 -21.08 -0.32
CA ASP A 298 -8.69 -22.27 0.52
C ASP A 298 -7.95 -23.41 -0.22
N GLY A 299 -6.89 -23.06 -0.94
CA GLY A 299 -6.07 -24.00 -1.71
C GLY A 299 -6.71 -24.48 -3.02
N ARG A 300 -7.92 -24.03 -3.35
CA ARG A 300 -8.63 -24.38 -4.57
C ARG A 300 -8.48 -23.27 -5.62
N PRO A 301 -7.66 -23.47 -6.68
CA PRO A 301 -7.52 -22.49 -7.75
C PRO A 301 -8.83 -22.36 -8.53
N TRP A 302 -9.14 -21.15 -9.01
CA TRP A 302 -10.20 -20.95 -9.98
C TRP A 302 -9.91 -21.71 -11.28
N ALA A 303 -10.99 -21.98 -12.03
CA ALA A 303 -10.87 -22.51 -13.39
C ALA A 303 -10.36 -21.44 -14.38
N LEU A 304 -10.68 -20.17 -14.13
CA LEU A 304 -10.15 -19.04 -14.89
C LEU A 304 -8.64 -18.91 -14.68
N THR A 305 -7.89 -18.77 -15.77
CA THR A 305 -6.44 -18.62 -15.74
C THR A 305 -5.96 -17.52 -16.67
N PHE A 306 -4.80 -16.95 -16.34
CA PHE A 306 -4.11 -15.90 -17.08
C PHE A 306 -2.71 -16.38 -17.47
N ASN A 307 -2.24 -16.07 -18.68
CA ASN A 307 -0.98 -16.61 -19.22
C ASN A 307 0.26 -15.71 -19.01
N GLU A 308 0.09 -14.54 -18.36
CA GLU A 308 1.21 -13.66 -18.02
C GLU A 308 1.31 -13.42 -16.51
N LEU A 309 0.26 -12.86 -15.90
CA LEU A 309 0.28 -12.49 -14.48
C LEU A 309 -1.12 -12.36 -13.88
N VAL A 310 -1.19 -12.45 -12.55
CA VAL A 310 -2.31 -12.02 -11.72
C VAL A 310 -1.76 -11.13 -10.61
N THR A 311 -2.45 -10.02 -10.32
CA THR A 311 -2.11 -9.02 -9.31
C THR A 311 -3.38 -8.49 -8.63
N ASP A 312 -3.22 -7.61 -7.65
CA ASP A 312 -4.28 -6.80 -7.06
C ASP A 312 -5.48 -7.62 -6.54
N LEU A 313 -5.17 -8.69 -5.81
CA LEU A 313 -6.16 -9.48 -5.10
C LEU A 313 -6.90 -8.62 -4.07
N ALA A 314 -8.22 -8.58 -4.16
CA ALA A 314 -9.11 -7.86 -3.25
C ALA A 314 -10.16 -8.83 -2.69
N ILE A 315 -10.49 -8.66 -1.41
CA ILE A 315 -11.57 -9.40 -0.73
C ILE A 315 -12.65 -8.38 -0.34
N SER A 316 -13.92 -8.75 -0.50
CA SER A 316 -15.04 -7.91 -0.10
C SER A 316 -15.12 -7.70 1.42
N PRO A 317 -15.72 -6.59 1.89
CA PRO A 317 -15.93 -6.34 3.32
C PRO A 317 -16.65 -7.46 4.08
N ASP A 318 -17.57 -8.18 3.44
CA ASP A 318 -18.26 -9.32 4.04
C ASP A 318 -17.47 -10.64 3.96
N GLY A 319 -16.33 -10.66 3.24
CA GLY A 319 -15.47 -11.83 3.05
C GLY A 319 -15.96 -12.83 2.01
N ASN A 320 -17.13 -12.65 1.39
CA ASN A 320 -17.73 -13.67 0.52
C ASN A 320 -17.31 -13.58 -0.95
N ARG A 321 -16.65 -12.48 -1.34
CA ARG A 321 -16.27 -12.23 -2.72
C ARG A 321 -14.80 -11.88 -2.85
N VAL A 322 -14.23 -12.26 -3.99
CA VAL A 322 -12.82 -12.08 -4.30
C VAL A 322 -12.68 -11.54 -5.72
N ALA A 323 -11.93 -10.46 -5.86
CA ALA A 323 -11.59 -9.88 -7.15
C ALA A 323 -10.07 -9.88 -7.38
N CYS A 324 -9.65 -9.87 -8.64
CA CYS A 324 -8.26 -9.67 -9.00
C CYS A 324 -8.13 -8.99 -10.36
N VAL A 325 -6.92 -8.56 -10.66
CA VAL A 325 -6.51 -8.10 -11.99
C VAL A 325 -5.64 -9.19 -12.62
N GLY A 326 -5.99 -9.61 -13.83
CA GLY A 326 -5.23 -10.62 -14.58
C GLY A 326 -4.82 -10.09 -15.96
N LYS A 327 -3.70 -10.59 -16.46
CA LYS A 327 -3.17 -10.23 -17.78
C LYS A 327 -3.06 -11.44 -18.69
N THR A 328 -3.65 -11.33 -19.88
CA THR A 328 -3.60 -12.34 -20.93
C THR A 328 -3.35 -11.67 -22.27
N ASP A 329 -2.40 -12.20 -23.04
CA ASP A 329 -2.10 -11.77 -24.42
C ASP A 329 -1.91 -10.25 -24.58
N GLY A 330 -1.20 -9.65 -23.62
CA GLY A 330 -0.90 -8.22 -23.58
C GLY A 330 -2.05 -7.34 -23.06
N ARG A 331 -3.21 -7.91 -22.71
CA ARG A 331 -4.40 -7.19 -22.27
C ARG A 331 -4.71 -7.46 -20.81
N TRP A 332 -5.25 -6.45 -20.14
CA TRP A 332 -5.62 -6.52 -18.73
C TRP A 332 -7.12 -6.71 -18.56
N HIS A 333 -7.50 -7.50 -17.55
CA HIS A 333 -8.86 -7.85 -17.23
C HIS A 333 -9.10 -7.78 -15.73
N VAL A 334 -10.34 -7.42 -15.35
CA VAL A 334 -10.84 -7.61 -13.99
C VAL A 334 -11.55 -8.96 -13.94
N ALA A 335 -11.30 -9.74 -12.90
CA ALA A 335 -12.07 -10.94 -12.60
C ALA A 335 -12.66 -10.85 -11.19
N VAL A 336 -13.89 -11.31 -11.04
CA VAL A 336 -14.61 -11.36 -9.77
C VAL A 336 -15.21 -12.75 -9.61
N ASP A 337 -14.93 -13.40 -8.47
CA ASP A 337 -15.42 -14.73 -8.12
C ASP A 337 -15.14 -15.79 -9.20
N GLY A 338 -13.94 -15.72 -9.79
CA GLY A 338 -13.49 -16.63 -10.86
C GLY A 338 -14.10 -16.36 -12.24
N LYS A 339 -14.79 -15.24 -12.44
CA LYS A 339 -15.38 -14.84 -13.73
C LYS A 339 -14.76 -13.53 -14.22
N PRO A 340 -14.24 -13.48 -15.47
CA PRO A 340 -13.74 -12.23 -16.04
C PRO A 340 -14.91 -11.31 -16.40
N TRP A 341 -14.70 -10.00 -16.33
CA TRP A 341 -15.55 -9.05 -17.03
C TRP A 341 -15.29 -9.12 -18.54
N ASP A 342 -16.30 -8.76 -19.36
CA ASP A 342 -16.20 -8.84 -20.83
C ASP A 342 -15.19 -7.85 -21.44
N GLY A 343 -14.78 -6.83 -20.69
CA GLY A 343 -13.84 -5.81 -21.16
C GLY A 343 -12.37 -6.24 -21.09
N ASP A 344 -11.62 -5.81 -22.11
CA ASP A 344 -10.16 -5.86 -22.18
C ASP A 344 -9.58 -4.43 -22.20
N TYR A 345 -8.44 -4.23 -21.54
CA TYR A 345 -7.88 -2.90 -21.29
C TYR A 345 -6.37 -2.85 -21.50
N ASP A 346 -5.84 -1.65 -21.78
CA ASP A 346 -4.39 -1.39 -21.86
C ASP A 346 -3.75 -1.48 -20.47
N MET A 347 -4.51 -1.09 -19.44
CA MET A 347 -4.15 -1.19 -18.04
C MET A 347 -5.40 -1.26 -17.15
N VAL A 348 -5.30 -1.96 -16.03
CA VAL A 348 -6.32 -2.03 -14.98
C VAL A 348 -5.64 -1.78 -13.64
N TRP A 349 -6.26 -0.94 -12.81
CA TRP A 349 -5.81 -0.67 -11.44
C TRP A 349 -6.62 -1.51 -10.43
N PRO A 350 -6.15 -1.63 -9.17
CA PRO A 350 -6.78 -2.50 -8.18
C PRO A 350 -8.30 -2.33 -8.08
N PRO A 351 -9.09 -3.43 -8.12
CA PRO A 351 -10.53 -3.37 -7.92
C PRO A 351 -10.86 -2.98 -6.49
N VAL A 352 -11.95 -2.24 -6.32
CA VAL A 352 -12.49 -1.84 -5.02
C VAL A 352 -13.91 -2.36 -4.87
N PHE A 353 -14.24 -2.87 -3.70
CA PHE A 353 -15.60 -3.30 -3.34
C PHE A 353 -16.37 -2.14 -2.70
N SER A 354 -17.68 -2.08 -2.93
CA SER A 354 -18.57 -1.25 -2.12
C SER A 354 -18.62 -1.75 -0.67
N PRO A 355 -18.92 -0.86 0.31
CA PRO A 355 -19.04 -1.25 1.71
C PRO A 355 -20.02 -2.41 1.98
N ASP A 356 -21.12 -2.48 1.22
CA ASP A 356 -22.11 -3.56 1.28
C ASP A 356 -21.70 -4.84 0.51
N SER A 357 -20.50 -4.87 -0.09
CA SER A 357 -19.93 -5.98 -0.86
C SER A 357 -20.64 -6.34 -2.17
N ARG A 358 -21.66 -5.58 -2.58
CA ARG A 358 -22.47 -5.91 -3.77
C ARG A 358 -21.85 -5.44 -5.08
N HIS A 359 -21.17 -4.31 -5.06
CA HIS A 359 -20.62 -3.67 -6.24
C HIS A 359 -19.09 -3.75 -6.24
N VAL A 360 -18.52 -3.87 -7.44
CA VAL A 360 -17.07 -3.81 -7.67
C VAL A 360 -16.79 -2.75 -8.71
N ALA A 361 -15.81 -1.89 -8.45
CA ALA A 361 -15.34 -0.89 -9.41
C ALA A 361 -13.84 -1.03 -9.65
N ALA A 362 -13.40 -0.68 -10.86
CA ALA A 362 -11.98 -0.57 -11.19
C ALA A 362 -11.74 0.63 -12.11
N LYS A 363 -10.62 1.32 -11.91
CA LYS A 363 -10.09 2.28 -12.89
C LYS A 363 -9.43 1.49 -14.01
N VAL A 364 -9.68 1.88 -15.25
CA VAL A 364 -9.14 1.23 -16.44
C VAL A 364 -8.63 2.26 -17.43
N GLU A 365 -7.67 1.85 -18.27
CA GLU A 365 -7.17 2.61 -19.41
C GLU A 365 -7.47 1.86 -20.71
N LYS A 366 -8.01 2.57 -21.70
CA LYS A 366 -8.24 2.06 -23.05
C LYS A 366 -8.00 3.16 -24.07
N ASN A 367 -7.15 2.90 -25.05
CA ASN A 367 -6.74 3.84 -26.10
C ASN A 367 -6.21 5.17 -25.52
N GLY A 368 -5.42 5.09 -24.44
CA GLY A 368 -4.86 6.26 -23.76
C GLY A 368 -5.88 7.11 -23.00
N ARG A 369 -7.10 6.62 -22.79
CA ARG A 369 -8.17 7.29 -22.04
C ARG A 369 -8.54 6.48 -20.81
N PHE A 370 -8.90 7.17 -19.74
CA PHE A 370 -9.22 6.56 -18.45
C PHE A 370 -10.72 6.62 -18.17
N THR A 371 -11.28 5.53 -17.65
CA THR A 371 -12.63 5.53 -17.10
C THR A 371 -12.72 4.60 -15.89
N ILE A 372 -13.88 4.59 -15.24
CA ILE A 372 -14.22 3.63 -14.20
C ILE A 372 -15.18 2.61 -14.79
N VAL A 373 -14.98 1.34 -14.45
CA VAL A 373 -15.88 0.25 -14.78
C VAL A 373 -16.51 -0.21 -13.48
N VAL A 374 -17.84 -0.27 -13.43
CA VAL A 374 -18.61 -0.74 -12.28
C VAL A 374 -19.37 -1.99 -12.71
N ASP A 375 -19.15 -3.11 -12.02
CA ASP A 375 -19.77 -4.40 -12.30
C ASP A 375 -19.70 -4.81 -13.79
N GLY A 376 -18.53 -4.60 -14.40
CA GLY A 376 -18.27 -4.92 -15.81
C GLY A 376 -18.77 -3.88 -16.81
N ARG A 377 -19.41 -2.79 -16.36
CA ARG A 377 -19.94 -1.73 -17.23
C ARG A 377 -19.09 -0.45 -17.13
N PRO A 378 -18.44 -0.01 -18.22
CA PRO A 378 -17.71 1.27 -18.22
C PRO A 378 -18.66 2.46 -18.10
N LEU A 379 -18.25 3.50 -17.37
CA LEU A 379 -18.98 4.75 -17.33
C LEU A 379 -18.98 5.44 -18.69
N LYS A 380 -20.05 6.19 -18.99
CA LYS A 380 -20.27 6.89 -20.28
C LYS A 380 -19.35 8.12 -20.50
N PHE A 381 -18.42 8.38 -19.60
CA PHE A 381 -17.48 9.49 -19.70
C PHE A 381 -16.06 9.01 -19.40
N GLU A 382 -15.10 9.69 -20.01
CA GLU A 382 -13.70 9.33 -19.97
C GLU A 382 -12.84 10.55 -19.70
N PHE A 383 -11.66 10.33 -19.15
CA PHE A 383 -10.70 11.35 -18.77
C PHE A 383 -9.37 11.16 -19.49
N GLN A 384 -8.55 12.20 -19.54
CA GLN A 384 -7.13 12.10 -19.86
C GLN A 384 -6.31 11.63 -18.65
N LYS A 385 -6.81 11.90 -17.44
CA LYS A 385 -6.28 11.35 -16.18
C LYS A 385 -7.41 11.05 -15.21
N ALA A 386 -7.34 9.91 -14.53
CA ALA A 386 -8.29 9.55 -13.47
C ALA A 386 -7.58 8.99 -12.23
N TRP A 387 -8.22 9.17 -11.08
CA TRP A 387 -7.80 8.59 -9.81
C TRP A 387 -8.76 7.48 -9.39
N GLU A 388 -8.36 6.73 -8.36
CA GLU A 388 -9.11 5.60 -7.83
C GLU A 388 -10.53 6.02 -7.43
N PRO A 389 -11.55 5.23 -7.80
CA PRO A 389 -12.93 5.51 -7.42
C PRO A 389 -13.14 5.20 -5.93
N VAL A 390 -14.14 5.85 -5.32
CA VAL A 390 -14.52 5.59 -3.94
C VAL A 390 -16.03 5.42 -3.84
N PHE A 391 -16.49 4.31 -3.29
CA PHE A 391 -17.91 4.11 -3.00
C PHE A 391 -18.35 4.91 -1.79
N SER A 392 -19.60 5.38 -1.79
CA SER A 392 -20.21 5.98 -0.62
C SER A 392 -20.43 4.94 0.49
N PRO A 393 -20.46 5.35 1.77
CA PRO A 393 -20.68 4.42 2.90
C PRO A 393 -21.98 3.61 2.82
N ASP A 394 -23.03 4.20 2.26
CA ASP A 394 -24.34 3.59 1.99
C ASP A 394 -24.35 2.74 0.70
N SER A 395 -23.23 2.67 -0.02
CA SER A 395 -23.04 1.84 -1.22
C SER A 395 -23.96 2.15 -2.40
N ASP A 396 -24.62 3.31 -2.42
CA ASP A 396 -25.55 3.70 -3.49
C ASP A 396 -24.94 4.68 -4.50
N LYS A 397 -23.74 5.22 -4.22
CA LYS A 397 -23.03 6.20 -5.05
C LYS A 397 -21.56 5.85 -5.20
N ILE A 398 -20.95 6.41 -6.25
CA ILE A 398 -19.51 6.35 -6.49
C ILE A 398 -18.94 7.72 -6.81
N LEU A 399 -17.84 8.06 -6.14
CA LEU A 399 -17.04 9.25 -6.39
C LEU A 399 -15.97 8.92 -7.44
N VAL A 400 -16.01 9.65 -8.54
CA VAL A 400 -15.06 9.55 -9.65
C VAL A 400 -14.31 10.87 -9.78
N LYS A 401 -12.98 10.77 -9.86
CA LYS A 401 -12.07 11.92 -9.86
C LYS A 401 -11.27 11.90 -11.15
N GLY A 402 -11.26 13.00 -11.89
CA GLY A 402 -10.58 13.02 -13.18
C GLY A 402 -10.42 14.39 -13.81
N MET A 403 -9.59 14.42 -14.86
CA MET A 403 -9.30 15.59 -15.67
C MET A 403 -9.62 15.31 -17.13
N ASP A 404 -10.45 16.16 -17.73
CA ASP A 404 -10.89 16.02 -19.13
C ASP A 404 -9.73 16.32 -20.12
N ASP A 405 -8.70 17.05 -19.68
CA ASP A 405 -7.45 17.34 -20.40
C ASP A 405 -6.22 17.13 -19.48
N VAL A 406 -5.07 16.73 -20.03
CA VAL A 406 -3.82 16.37 -19.31
C VAL A 406 -3.40 17.43 -18.30
N ASN A 407 -3.69 18.69 -18.64
CA ASN A 407 -3.30 19.89 -17.93
C ASN A 407 -4.48 20.82 -17.63
N GLY A 408 -5.71 20.34 -17.76
CA GLY A 408 -6.90 21.19 -17.71
C GLY A 408 -7.56 21.26 -16.34
N ILE A 409 -8.88 21.19 -16.38
CA ILE A 409 -9.75 21.33 -15.21
C ILE A 409 -9.86 19.98 -14.50
N TYR A 410 -9.54 19.97 -13.21
CA TYR A 410 -9.81 18.85 -12.33
C TYR A 410 -11.24 18.90 -11.80
N THR A 411 -11.95 17.78 -11.96
CA THR A 411 -13.34 17.63 -11.53
C THR A 411 -13.51 16.37 -10.70
N ARG A 412 -14.42 16.45 -9.74
CA ARG A 412 -15.02 15.28 -9.10
C ARG A 412 -16.46 15.11 -9.57
N ARG A 413 -16.90 13.86 -9.71
CA ARG A 413 -18.26 13.50 -10.09
C ARG A 413 -18.78 12.46 -9.13
N VAL A 414 -19.94 12.71 -8.52
CA VAL A 414 -20.66 11.70 -7.75
C VAL A 414 -21.79 11.17 -8.62
N VAL A 415 -21.82 9.85 -8.79
CA VAL A 415 -22.78 9.15 -9.65
C VAL A 415 -23.56 8.15 -8.81
N ALA A 416 -24.88 8.12 -8.94
CA ALA A 416 -25.71 7.11 -8.30
C ALA A 416 -25.60 5.78 -9.06
N LEU A 417 -25.38 4.68 -8.34
CA LEU A 417 -25.25 3.34 -8.94
C LEU A 417 -26.52 2.84 -9.64
N PRO A 418 -27.74 3.11 -9.15
CA PRO A 418 -28.96 2.73 -9.88
C PRO A 418 -29.03 3.32 -11.31
N GLU A 419 -28.44 4.50 -11.53
CA GLU A 419 -28.40 5.16 -12.84
C GLU A 419 -27.43 4.49 -13.82
N LEU A 420 -26.49 3.68 -13.32
CA LEU A 420 -25.55 2.88 -14.12
C LEU A 420 -26.15 1.55 -14.58
N SER A 421 -27.29 1.17 -14.01
CA SER A 421 -27.96 -0.11 -14.26
C SER A 421 -28.79 -0.12 -15.55
N VAL A 422 -28.91 1.02 -16.25
CA VAL A 422 -29.76 1.23 -17.43
C VAL A 422 -29.00 1.21 -18.75
#